data_AF-A0A6U9WC38-F1
#
_entry.id   AF-A0A6U9WC38-F1
#
_cell.length_a   1.000
_cell.length_b   1.000
_cell.length_c   1.000
_cell.angle_alpha   90.00
_cell.angle_beta   90.00
_cell.angle_gamma   90.00
#
_symmetry.space_group_name_H-M   'P 1'
#
loop_
_entity.id
_entity.type
_entity.pdbx_description
1 polymer ?
#
loop_
_entity_poly.entity_id
_entity_poly.type
_entity_poly.pdbx_seq_one_letter_code
_entity_poly.pdbx_strand_id
1 'polypeptide(L)'
;MVRLASIEHEGKTKFVAQLSSGYCDLSSIADNARDFFLAGGLERAKELVTQVLSSPTSSPNFIPVDECRLLAPIDGSLVGKFLCIGMNYKDHCTEQNVPLPEEPLVFSKFGHCITGPDMPVAKDEQTEKLDYEVELGVVIGASVPRYTSKEDTHQYIGGFTVVHDVSARDWQLEKNGGQWLLGKSMDGYAPMGPVIVTTDELTLESVHQTGIRCRVNGETLQDSNTEELVFGVDEIIAFVSRFMTLRAGDVIATGTPPGVGCFRNPPRWLVPGDVVECEIDGIGTLTSPIVGPLAKAGPENARNNTALSVQSASVTGRLGAKATTCIVTGGARGLGYGIAARLGMEGANQVVIVDLDTASIDDACERLNKLIPNCHYVGETCDVGDDKVVSQSWKKIAASNNGKIDILVQAAGIVGNTNLKTEDVDPENFDAVFRVNVRGIFNGCKAVLPYMRENKYGRIVNISSIAGKDGNAGMLAYSASKAAVIGLTKTVGKEYAEMGITCNALCPAVVRTQMVEAMPAEQVKYMTDKIPMKRCGTIDEIAAMVLFMVSPEASFTTGFCFDATGGRSVY
;
A
#
# COMPACT_ATOMS: atom_id res chain seq x y z
N MET A 1 -0.51 31.44 -8.83
CA MET A 1 -0.25 30.35 -9.78
C MET A 1 0.42 29.23 -9.01
N VAL A 2 -0.23 28.08 -8.95
CA VAL A 2 0.21 26.91 -8.19
C VAL A 2 0.15 25.71 -9.13
N ARG A 3 1.27 24.98 -9.28
CA ARG A 3 1.29 23.70 -9.98
C ARG A 3 1.40 22.61 -8.94
N LEU A 4 0.42 21.73 -8.86
CA LEU A 4 0.35 20.70 -7.81
C LEU A 4 1.01 19.42 -8.29
N ALA A 5 1.77 18.78 -7.41
CA ALA A 5 2.43 17.51 -7.68
C ALA A 5 2.38 16.62 -6.44
N SER A 6 2.66 15.34 -6.66
CA SER A 6 3.04 14.43 -5.58
C SER A 6 4.48 14.04 -5.78
N ILE A 7 5.26 14.01 -4.71
CA ILE A 7 6.66 13.56 -4.75
C ILE A 7 6.90 12.50 -3.69
N GLU A 8 7.88 11.66 -3.90
CA GLU A 8 8.49 10.84 -2.87
C GLU A 8 9.74 11.57 -2.34
N HIS A 9 9.74 11.91 -1.07
CA HIS A 9 10.86 12.55 -0.38
C HIS A 9 11.05 11.86 0.98
N GLU A 10 12.27 11.42 1.28
CA GLU A 10 12.59 10.63 2.49
C GLU A 10 11.70 9.38 2.69
N GLY A 11 11.37 8.69 1.58
CA GLY A 11 10.54 7.49 1.60
C GLY A 11 9.06 7.72 1.94
N LYS A 12 8.59 8.98 1.86
CA LYS A 12 7.19 9.35 2.07
C LYS A 12 6.64 10.06 0.83
N THR A 13 5.41 9.72 0.46
CA THR A 13 4.63 10.54 -0.47
C THR A 13 4.27 11.86 0.21
N LYS A 14 4.58 12.96 -0.46
CA LYS A 14 4.22 14.31 -0.05
C LYS A 14 3.44 14.98 -1.18
N PHE A 15 2.39 15.69 -0.80
CA PHE A 15 1.67 16.56 -1.73
C PHE A 15 2.30 17.95 -1.70
N VAL A 16 2.62 18.49 -2.87
CA VAL A 16 3.50 19.65 -2.98
C VAL A 16 3.04 20.62 -4.07
N ALA A 17 3.51 21.86 -3.99
CA ALA A 17 3.48 22.82 -5.10
C ALA A 17 4.85 22.89 -5.77
N GLN A 18 4.90 22.82 -7.10
CA GLN A 18 6.11 22.98 -7.88
C GLN A 18 6.59 24.44 -7.86
N LEU A 19 7.90 24.62 -7.67
CA LEU A 19 8.63 25.87 -7.74
C LEU A 19 9.69 25.78 -8.85
N SER A 20 10.35 26.89 -9.17
CA SER A 20 11.40 26.92 -10.21
C SER A 20 12.63 26.07 -9.90
N SER A 21 12.94 25.84 -8.61
CA SER A 21 14.13 25.14 -8.15
C SER A 21 13.84 23.99 -7.18
N GLY A 22 12.59 23.51 -7.10
CA GLY A 22 12.18 22.50 -6.13
C GLY A 22 10.67 22.51 -5.89
N TYR A 23 10.28 22.18 -4.66
CA TYR A 23 8.88 22.04 -4.27
C TYR A 23 8.60 22.70 -2.92
N CYS A 24 7.36 23.15 -2.74
CA CYS A 24 6.81 23.60 -1.47
C CYS A 24 5.92 22.48 -0.89
N ASP A 25 6.27 21.98 0.29
CA ASP A 25 5.50 20.98 1.04
C ASP A 25 4.13 21.52 1.44
N LEU A 26 3.06 20.90 0.96
CA LEU A 26 1.68 21.27 1.26
C LEU A 26 1.02 20.33 2.29
N SER A 27 1.75 19.41 2.93
CA SER A 27 1.20 18.46 3.91
C SER A 27 0.55 19.12 5.13
N SER A 28 0.82 20.40 5.41
CA SER A 28 0.09 21.18 6.43
C SER A 28 -1.34 21.60 6.00
N ILE A 29 -1.65 21.47 4.71
CA ILE A 29 -2.95 21.78 4.10
C ILE A 29 -3.70 20.47 3.81
N ALA A 30 -3.06 19.55 3.10
CA ALA A 30 -3.61 18.24 2.74
C ALA A 30 -2.52 17.28 2.27
N ASP A 31 -2.80 15.97 2.36
CA ASP A 31 -1.86 14.91 1.98
C ASP A 31 -1.99 14.45 0.51
N ASN A 32 -3.03 14.89 -0.21
CA ASN A 32 -3.27 14.53 -1.61
C ASN A 32 -4.16 15.58 -2.31
N ALA A 33 -4.24 15.51 -3.66
CA ALA A 33 -4.99 16.45 -4.47
C ALA A 33 -6.49 16.49 -4.16
N ARG A 34 -7.14 15.36 -3.88
CA ARG A 34 -8.57 15.31 -3.58
C ARG A 34 -8.87 16.07 -2.28
N ASP A 35 -8.16 15.76 -1.21
CA ASP A 35 -8.36 16.40 0.09
C ASP A 35 -7.97 17.87 0.05
N PHE A 36 -6.95 18.21 -0.75
CA PHE A 36 -6.56 19.59 -1.02
C PHE A 36 -7.72 20.41 -1.59
N PHE A 37 -8.38 19.90 -2.63
CA PHE A 37 -9.51 20.64 -3.21
C PHE A 37 -10.73 20.68 -2.29
N LEU A 38 -11.03 19.59 -1.57
CA LEU A 38 -12.12 19.57 -0.58
C LEU A 38 -11.90 20.57 0.57
N ALA A 39 -10.64 20.84 0.93
CA ALA A 39 -10.27 21.82 1.94
C ALA A 39 -10.23 23.27 1.43
N GLY A 40 -10.52 23.52 0.13
CA GLY A 40 -10.33 24.84 -0.47
C GLY A 40 -8.88 25.32 -0.43
N GLY A 41 -7.93 24.38 -0.61
CA GLY A 41 -6.52 24.58 -0.31
C GLY A 41 -5.77 25.60 -1.16
N LEU A 42 -6.34 26.09 -2.26
CA LEU A 42 -5.64 26.93 -3.25
C LEU A 42 -5.11 28.24 -2.68
N GLU A 43 -5.93 29.00 -1.95
CA GLU A 43 -5.49 30.27 -1.35
C GLU A 43 -4.43 30.05 -0.27
N ARG A 44 -4.61 29.02 0.57
CA ARG A 44 -3.61 28.63 1.58
C ARG A 44 -2.30 28.20 0.95
N ALA A 45 -2.34 27.49 -0.18
CA ALA A 45 -1.14 27.10 -0.92
C ALA A 45 -0.43 28.31 -1.51
N LYS A 46 -1.15 29.28 -2.09
CA LYS A 46 -0.56 30.53 -2.61
C LYS A 46 0.16 31.31 -1.50
N GLU A 47 -0.45 31.43 -0.33
CA GLU A 47 0.18 32.06 0.83
C GLU A 47 1.45 31.33 1.25
N LEU A 48 1.39 29.99 1.37
CA LEU A 48 2.51 29.17 1.78
C LEU A 48 3.66 29.20 0.75
N VAL A 49 3.34 29.10 -0.54
CA VAL A 49 4.31 29.24 -1.64
C VAL A 49 4.98 30.61 -1.60
N THR A 50 4.22 31.68 -1.37
CA THR A 50 4.79 33.04 -1.25
C THR A 50 5.77 33.14 -0.07
N GLN A 51 5.42 32.53 1.07
CA GLN A 51 6.31 32.47 2.24
C GLN A 51 7.59 31.69 1.93
N VAL A 52 7.48 30.51 1.31
CA VAL A 52 8.64 29.69 0.92
C VAL A 52 9.54 30.43 -0.06
N LEU A 53 8.97 31.06 -1.10
CA LEU A 53 9.73 31.81 -2.10
C LEU A 53 10.46 33.03 -1.52
N SER A 54 9.94 33.63 -0.44
CA SER A 54 10.59 34.77 0.22
C SER A 54 11.89 34.39 0.96
N SER A 55 12.05 33.12 1.35
CA SER A 55 13.26 32.60 2.02
C SER A 55 13.43 31.08 1.84
N PRO A 56 13.76 30.61 0.62
CA PRO A 56 13.68 29.17 0.28
C PRO A 56 14.60 28.29 1.12
N THR A 57 15.87 28.67 1.26
CA THR A 57 16.90 27.85 1.93
C THR A 57 16.75 27.77 3.46
N SER A 58 15.90 28.59 4.06
CA SER A 58 15.62 28.56 5.50
C SER A 58 14.22 28.05 5.83
N SER A 59 13.40 27.77 4.81
CA SER A 59 12.04 27.31 5.03
C SER A 59 12.01 25.80 5.23
N PRO A 60 11.41 25.29 6.33
CA PRO A 60 11.27 23.86 6.54
C PRO A 60 10.31 23.19 5.53
N ASN A 61 9.56 23.98 4.76
CA ASN A 61 8.62 23.49 3.75
C ASN A 61 9.23 23.48 2.33
N PHE A 62 10.50 23.89 2.16
CA PHE A 62 11.16 23.79 0.86
C PHE A 62 11.81 22.42 0.70
N ILE A 63 11.60 21.80 -0.47
CA ILE A 63 12.16 20.49 -0.82
C ILE A 63 12.95 20.65 -2.14
N PRO A 64 14.26 20.40 -2.16
CA PRO A 64 15.05 20.41 -3.39
C PRO A 64 14.59 19.33 -4.39
N VAL A 65 14.67 19.64 -5.69
CA VAL A 65 14.24 18.71 -6.76
C VAL A 65 15.09 17.44 -6.81
N ASP A 66 16.37 17.52 -6.46
CA ASP A 66 17.34 16.43 -6.46
C ASP A 66 17.23 15.50 -5.24
N GLU A 67 16.41 15.86 -4.26
CA GLU A 67 16.15 15.05 -3.06
C GLU A 67 14.83 14.27 -3.14
N CYS A 68 14.13 14.32 -4.29
CA CYS A 68 12.83 13.68 -4.44
C CYS A 68 12.61 13.06 -5.81
N ARG A 69 11.62 12.15 -5.88
CA ARG A 69 11.13 11.55 -7.11
C ARG A 69 9.70 12.01 -7.38
N LEU A 70 9.42 12.42 -8.61
CA LEU A 70 8.08 12.82 -9.01
C LEU A 70 7.14 11.61 -9.12
N LEU A 71 5.91 11.74 -8.63
CA LEU A 71 4.85 10.74 -8.70
C LEU A 71 3.69 11.29 -9.56
N ALA A 72 2.67 10.46 -9.81
CA ALA A 72 1.44 10.96 -10.40
C ALA A 72 0.86 12.07 -9.50
N PRO A 73 0.41 13.21 -10.05
CA PRO A 73 -0.10 14.32 -9.24
C PRO A 73 -1.45 13.99 -8.58
N ILE A 74 -2.05 12.84 -8.91
CA ILE A 74 -3.26 12.29 -8.29
C ILE A 74 -3.02 10.84 -7.85
N ASP A 75 -3.52 10.47 -6.67
CA ASP A 75 -3.48 9.10 -6.16
C ASP A 75 -4.61 8.27 -6.78
N GLY A 76 -4.25 7.30 -7.63
CA GLY A 76 -5.20 6.42 -8.30
C GLY A 76 -6.10 5.61 -7.37
N SER A 77 -5.67 5.34 -6.13
CA SER A 77 -6.50 4.64 -5.13
C SER A 77 -7.66 5.51 -4.60
N LEU A 78 -7.56 6.83 -4.76
CA LEU A 78 -8.55 7.81 -4.32
C LEU A 78 -9.46 8.33 -5.45
N VAL A 79 -9.14 8.00 -6.71
CA VAL A 79 -9.93 8.36 -7.90
C VAL A 79 -11.21 7.53 -7.93
N GLY A 80 -12.35 8.19 -7.73
CA GLY A 80 -13.66 7.54 -7.78
C GLY A 80 -14.09 7.19 -9.20
N LYS A 81 -13.87 8.12 -10.14
CA LYS A 81 -14.17 7.95 -11.56
C LYS A 81 -13.02 8.47 -12.42
N PHE A 82 -12.58 7.64 -13.35
CA PHE A 82 -11.69 8.01 -14.44
C PHE A 82 -12.44 7.79 -15.76
N LEU A 83 -12.95 8.88 -16.33
CA LEU A 83 -13.70 8.88 -17.58
C LEU A 83 -12.79 9.26 -18.74
N CYS A 84 -13.08 8.72 -19.91
CA CYS A 84 -12.34 8.97 -21.15
C CYS A 84 -13.32 9.26 -22.28
N ILE A 85 -12.95 10.17 -23.19
CA ILE A 85 -13.78 10.58 -24.32
C ILE A 85 -13.15 10.09 -25.62
N GLY A 86 -13.84 9.20 -26.32
CA GLY A 86 -13.38 8.73 -27.63
C GLY A 86 -13.74 9.70 -28.75
N MET A 87 -12.96 9.68 -29.83
CA MET A 87 -13.26 10.38 -31.09
C MET A 87 -13.50 11.89 -30.92
N ASN A 88 -12.74 12.56 -30.05
CA ASN A 88 -13.02 13.94 -29.65
C ASN A 88 -12.15 15.00 -30.35
N TYR A 89 -11.49 14.67 -31.46
CA TYR A 89 -10.65 15.60 -32.23
C TYR A 89 -11.13 15.65 -33.69
N LYS A 90 -11.38 16.85 -34.23
CA LYS A 90 -11.91 17.04 -35.59
C LYS A 90 -10.94 16.55 -36.65
N ASP A 91 -9.66 16.84 -36.48
CA ASP A 91 -8.55 16.38 -37.32
C ASP A 91 -8.34 14.86 -37.23
N HIS A 92 -8.56 14.25 -36.06
CA HIS A 92 -8.56 12.79 -35.90
C HIS A 92 -9.72 12.10 -36.63
N CYS A 93 -10.93 12.69 -36.59
CA CYS A 93 -12.06 12.20 -37.38
C CYS A 93 -11.78 12.33 -38.88
N THR A 94 -11.10 13.40 -39.29
CA THR A 94 -10.71 13.64 -40.68
C THR A 94 -9.69 12.61 -41.17
N GLU A 95 -8.67 12.25 -40.35
CA GLU A 95 -7.68 11.20 -40.64
C GLU A 95 -8.36 9.85 -40.97
N GLN A 96 -9.40 9.50 -40.22
CA GLN A 96 -10.14 8.25 -40.40
C GLN A 96 -11.25 8.33 -41.45
N ASN A 97 -11.52 9.53 -42.00
CA ASN A 97 -12.63 9.80 -42.91
C ASN A 97 -14.00 9.37 -42.31
N VAL A 98 -14.24 9.73 -41.05
CA VAL A 98 -15.48 9.45 -40.29
C VAL A 98 -16.19 10.75 -39.90
N PRO A 99 -17.54 10.75 -39.77
CA PRO A 99 -18.27 11.95 -39.35
C PRO A 99 -17.94 12.32 -37.90
N LEU A 100 -18.05 13.62 -37.58
CA LEU A 100 -17.95 14.08 -36.20
C LEU A 100 -19.08 13.46 -35.36
N PRO A 101 -18.79 13.01 -34.13
CA PRO A 101 -19.82 12.51 -33.23
C PRO A 101 -20.83 13.61 -32.87
N GLU A 102 -22.11 13.25 -32.74
CA GLU A 102 -23.18 14.16 -32.28
C GLU A 102 -23.23 14.28 -30.75
N GLU A 103 -22.71 13.28 -30.03
CA GLU A 103 -22.61 13.26 -28.57
C GLU A 103 -21.28 12.63 -28.11
N PRO A 104 -20.75 13.01 -26.93
CA PRO A 104 -19.52 12.45 -26.40
C PRO A 104 -19.59 10.93 -26.23
N LEU A 105 -18.63 10.21 -26.82
CA LEU A 105 -18.46 8.78 -26.60
C LEU A 105 -17.70 8.56 -25.29
N VAL A 106 -18.42 8.23 -24.23
CA VAL A 106 -17.84 8.09 -22.88
C VAL A 106 -17.51 6.63 -22.57
N PHE A 107 -16.27 6.38 -22.18
CA PHE A 107 -15.83 5.12 -21.56
C PHE A 107 -15.02 5.41 -20.30
N SER A 108 -14.43 4.39 -19.69
CA SER A 108 -13.68 4.54 -18.45
C SER A 108 -12.37 3.77 -18.47
N LYS A 109 -11.40 4.31 -17.73
CA LYS A 109 -10.28 3.56 -17.16
C LYS A 109 -10.52 3.41 -15.66
N PHE A 110 -9.68 2.65 -14.97
CA PHE A 110 -9.74 2.52 -13.52
C PHE A 110 -8.55 3.23 -12.85
N GLY A 111 -8.71 3.60 -11.58
CA GLY A 111 -7.66 4.27 -10.82
C GLY A 111 -6.36 3.46 -10.70
N HIS A 112 -6.42 2.13 -10.71
CA HIS A 112 -5.22 1.27 -10.69
C HIS A 112 -4.35 1.40 -11.94
N CYS A 113 -4.88 1.92 -13.04
CA CYS A 113 -4.11 2.13 -14.27
C CYS A 113 -3.13 3.32 -14.15
N ILE A 114 -3.34 4.20 -13.17
CA ILE A 114 -2.61 5.46 -13.04
C ILE A 114 -1.18 5.22 -12.56
N THR A 115 -0.22 5.72 -13.33
CA THR A 115 1.21 5.72 -13.00
C THR A 115 1.79 7.12 -13.15
N GLY A 116 2.89 7.40 -12.45
CA GLY A 116 3.55 8.70 -12.50
C GLY A 116 4.54 8.86 -13.66
N PRO A 117 5.15 10.04 -13.79
CA PRO A 117 6.26 10.25 -14.73
C PRO A 117 7.39 9.24 -14.54
N ASP A 118 8.02 8.84 -15.65
CA ASP A 118 9.14 7.90 -15.74
C ASP A 118 8.84 6.47 -15.27
N MET A 119 7.60 6.18 -14.89
CA MET A 119 7.18 4.83 -14.51
C MET A 119 6.97 3.96 -15.76
N PRO A 120 7.42 2.69 -15.74
CA PRO A 120 7.33 1.82 -16.90
C PRO A 120 5.90 1.39 -17.21
N VAL A 121 5.59 1.33 -18.50
CA VAL A 121 4.36 0.73 -19.05
C VAL A 121 4.72 -0.63 -19.64
N ALA A 122 4.13 -1.69 -19.11
CA ALA A 122 4.41 -3.04 -19.61
C ALA A 122 3.59 -3.35 -20.86
N LYS A 123 4.25 -3.86 -21.91
CA LYS A 123 3.54 -4.56 -22.98
C LYS A 123 3.08 -5.91 -22.45
N ASP A 124 1.80 -6.01 -22.08
CA ASP A 124 1.23 -7.23 -21.54
C ASP A 124 1.29 -8.42 -22.55
N GLU A 125 1.44 -9.65 -22.04
CA GLU A 125 1.45 -10.87 -22.87
C GLU A 125 0.15 -11.04 -23.69
N GLN A 126 -0.95 -10.41 -23.24
CA GLN A 126 -2.25 -10.48 -23.89
C GLN A 126 -2.37 -9.61 -25.15
N THR A 127 -1.47 -8.64 -25.38
CA THR A 127 -1.57 -7.72 -26.51
C THR A 127 -0.36 -7.75 -27.45
N GLU A 128 -0.65 -7.74 -28.75
CA GLU A 128 0.35 -7.55 -29.81
C GLU A 128 0.26 -6.18 -30.48
N LYS A 129 -0.72 -5.35 -30.09
CA LYS A 129 -1.04 -4.07 -30.74
C LYS A 129 -1.12 -2.96 -29.68
N LEU A 130 -0.03 -2.78 -28.93
CA LEU A 130 0.10 -1.72 -27.93
C LEU A 130 0.29 -0.38 -28.65
N ASP A 131 -0.49 0.62 -28.27
CA ASP A 131 -0.56 1.93 -28.94
C ASP A 131 -0.52 3.08 -27.93
N TYR A 132 -0.17 4.27 -28.41
CA TYR A 132 -0.02 5.50 -27.65
C TYR A 132 -1.12 6.51 -28.00
N GLU A 133 -1.53 7.28 -27.01
CA GLU A 133 -2.51 8.36 -27.15
C GLU A 133 -2.20 9.47 -26.14
N VAL A 134 -1.72 10.64 -26.60
CA VAL A 134 -1.62 11.82 -25.72
C VAL A 134 -3.00 12.46 -25.54
N GLU A 135 -3.37 12.79 -24.30
CA GLU A 135 -4.63 13.43 -23.97
C GLU A 135 -4.47 14.53 -22.92
N LEU A 136 -5.34 15.55 -23.01
CA LEU A 136 -5.56 16.51 -21.93
C LEU A 136 -6.37 15.85 -20.81
N GLY A 137 -5.82 15.83 -19.61
CA GLY A 137 -6.50 15.38 -18.41
C GLY A 137 -7.11 16.55 -17.63
N VAL A 138 -8.37 16.42 -17.24
CA VAL A 138 -9.09 17.37 -16.40
C VAL A 138 -9.28 16.76 -15.02
N VAL A 139 -8.80 17.45 -13.98
CA VAL A 139 -9.00 17.03 -12.58
C VAL A 139 -10.13 17.84 -11.97
N ILE A 140 -11.15 17.15 -11.48
CA ILE A 140 -12.30 17.77 -10.83
C ILE A 140 -11.88 18.22 -9.41
N GLY A 141 -12.07 19.50 -9.10
CA GLY A 141 -11.71 20.10 -7.81
C GLY A 141 -12.89 20.15 -6.83
N ALA A 142 -14.12 20.29 -7.32
CA ALA A 142 -15.30 20.31 -6.47
C ALA A 142 -16.38 19.37 -6.98
N SER A 143 -17.32 18.99 -6.12
CA SER A 143 -18.42 18.13 -6.54
C SER A 143 -19.27 18.83 -7.58
N VAL A 144 -19.38 18.26 -8.79
CA VAL A 144 -20.23 18.74 -9.88
C VAL A 144 -21.63 18.17 -9.67
N PRO A 145 -22.64 19.01 -9.38
CA PRO A 145 -24.01 18.57 -9.24
C PRO A 145 -24.54 17.87 -10.50
N ARG A 146 -25.63 17.12 -10.34
CA ARG A 146 -26.37 16.56 -11.48
C ARG A 146 -26.91 17.72 -12.32
N TYR A 147 -26.86 17.58 -13.64
CA TYR A 147 -27.42 18.56 -14.59
C TYR A 147 -26.80 19.98 -14.48
N THR A 148 -25.50 20.08 -14.23
CA THR A 148 -24.77 21.34 -14.29
C THR A 148 -24.74 21.87 -15.73
N SER A 149 -24.99 23.17 -15.90
CA SER A 149 -24.91 23.86 -17.19
C SER A 149 -23.45 23.96 -17.68
N LYS A 150 -23.24 24.15 -18.98
CA LYS A 150 -21.90 24.33 -19.57
C LYS A 150 -21.17 25.52 -18.93
N GLU A 151 -21.90 26.62 -18.78
CA GLU A 151 -21.41 27.91 -18.27
C GLU A 151 -20.94 27.81 -16.81
N ASP A 152 -21.59 26.95 -16.02
CA ASP A 152 -21.29 26.76 -14.60
C ASP A 152 -20.15 25.77 -14.35
N THR A 153 -19.65 25.04 -15.34
CA THR A 153 -18.67 23.96 -15.12
C THR A 153 -17.32 24.44 -14.61
N HIS A 154 -16.87 25.62 -15.03
CA HIS A 154 -15.53 26.16 -14.77
C HIS A 154 -15.18 26.20 -13.28
N GLN A 155 -16.14 26.48 -12.41
CA GLN A 155 -15.94 26.59 -10.95
C GLN A 155 -15.65 25.24 -10.26
N TYR A 156 -15.89 24.12 -10.95
CA TYR A 156 -15.67 22.79 -10.39
C TYR A 156 -14.35 22.16 -10.84
N ILE A 157 -13.64 22.80 -11.78
CA ILE A 157 -12.37 22.30 -12.31
C ILE A 157 -11.24 22.67 -11.36
N GLY A 158 -10.51 21.66 -10.88
CA GLY A 158 -9.35 21.85 -10.01
C GLY A 158 -8.09 22.21 -10.80
N GLY A 159 -7.94 21.63 -11.99
CA GLY A 159 -6.83 21.93 -12.90
C GLY A 159 -6.70 20.90 -14.03
N PHE A 160 -5.56 20.99 -14.72
CA PHE A 160 -5.26 20.20 -15.91
C PHE A 160 -3.92 19.49 -15.80
N THR A 161 -3.80 18.30 -16.40
CA THR A 161 -2.59 17.45 -16.43
C THR A 161 -2.44 16.79 -17.81
N VAL A 162 -1.30 16.18 -18.10
CA VAL A 162 -1.14 15.28 -19.26
C VAL A 162 -1.58 13.87 -18.86
N VAL A 163 -2.26 13.17 -19.77
CA VAL A 163 -2.59 11.75 -19.68
C VAL A 163 -2.07 11.03 -20.92
N HIS A 164 -1.49 9.85 -20.72
CA HIS A 164 -1.18 8.92 -21.79
C HIS A 164 -2.22 7.77 -21.78
N ASP A 165 -3.17 7.77 -22.72
CA ASP A 165 -4.22 6.75 -22.82
C ASP A 165 -3.73 5.51 -23.60
N VAL A 166 -2.82 4.76 -22.96
CA VAL A 166 -2.25 3.54 -23.55
C VAL A 166 -3.35 2.55 -23.91
N SER A 167 -3.25 2.01 -25.14
CA SER A 167 -4.32 1.24 -25.75
C SER A 167 -3.83 -0.09 -26.33
N ALA A 168 -4.35 -1.21 -25.86
CA ALA A 168 -4.20 -2.52 -26.50
C ALA A 168 -5.29 -2.67 -27.59
N ARG A 169 -4.96 -2.34 -28.84
CA ARG A 169 -5.94 -2.22 -29.94
C ARG A 169 -6.61 -3.51 -30.33
N ASP A 170 -5.92 -4.64 -30.18
CA ASP A 170 -6.50 -5.95 -30.37
C ASP A 170 -7.64 -6.22 -29.36
N TRP A 171 -7.51 -5.76 -28.12
CA TRP A 171 -8.58 -5.87 -27.12
C TRP A 171 -9.65 -4.80 -27.27
N GLN A 172 -9.29 -3.59 -27.68
CA GLN A 172 -10.21 -2.49 -27.86
C GLN A 172 -11.14 -2.70 -29.07
N LEU A 173 -10.61 -3.13 -30.22
CA LEU A 173 -11.32 -3.12 -31.50
C LEU A 173 -11.74 -4.52 -31.98
N GLU A 174 -10.99 -5.57 -31.61
CA GLU A 174 -11.14 -6.89 -32.22
C GLU A 174 -11.69 -7.96 -31.26
N LYS A 175 -11.52 -7.80 -29.95
CA LYS A 175 -11.93 -8.78 -28.91
C LYS A 175 -13.01 -8.19 -27.99
N ASN A 176 -13.36 -8.96 -26.95
CA ASN A 176 -14.23 -8.54 -25.83
C ASN A 176 -15.62 -7.98 -26.23
N GLY A 177 -16.19 -8.47 -27.34
CA GLY A 177 -17.51 -8.06 -27.80
C GLY A 177 -17.61 -6.57 -28.16
N GLY A 178 -16.51 -5.92 -28.52
CA GLY A 178 -16.46 -4.50 -28.88
C GLY A 178 -16.45 -3.55 -27.68
N GLN A 179 -16.33 -4.05 -26.44
CA GLN A 179 -16.21 -3.22 -25.25
C GLN A 179 -14.74 -2.83 -25.01
N TRP A 180 -14.47 -1.53 -24.91
CA TRP A 180 -13.11 -0.99 -24.87
C TRP A 180 -12.40 -1.16 -23.53
N LEU A 181 -13.13 -1.48 -22.46
CA LEU A 181 -12.63 -1.48 -21.08
C LEU A 181 -11.32 -2.26 -20.90
N LEU A 182 -11.23 -3.50 -21.40
CA LEU A 182 -10.02 -4.32 -21.25
C LEU A 182 -8.84 -3.84 -22.10
N GLY A 183 -9.11 -3.26 -23.28
CA GLY A 183 -8.06 -2.67 -24.12
C GLY A 183 -7.52 -1.37 -23.55
N LYS A 184 -8.29 -0.72 -22.66
CA LYS A 184 -7.97 0.57 -22.06
C LYS A 184 -7.56 0.48 -20.58
N SER A 185 -7.81 -0.61 -19.87
CA SER A 185 -7.65 -0.63 -18.40
C SER A 185 -6.72 -1.73 -17.89
N MET A 186 -5.70 -2.09 -18.67
CA MET A 186 -4.62 -2.92 -18.15
C MET A 186 -3.76 -2.13 -17.17
N ASP A 187 -3.03 -2.87 -16.36
CA ASP A 187 -2.09 -2.35 -15.39
C ASP A 187 -1.11 -1.35 -16.04
N GLY A 188 -1.14 -0.09 -15.59
CA GLY A 188 -0.16 0.94 -15.95
C GLY A 188 -0.50 1.66 -17.24
N TYR A 189 -1.69 1.43 -17.80
CA TYR A 189 -2.09 1.99 -19.08
C TYR A 189 -2.60 3.44 -18.98
N ALA A 190 -2.42 4.11 -17.84
CA ALA A 190 -2.77 5.52 -17.68
C ALA A 190 -1.65 6.36 -17.02
N PRO A 191 -0.43 6.43 -17.59
CA PRO A 191 0.55 7.40 -17.10
C PRO A 191 -0.04 8.81 -17.07
N MET A 192 0.23 9.55 -15.99
CA MET A 192 -0.36 10.86 -15.74
C MET A 192 0.62 11.78 -15.01
N GLY A 193 0.69 13.04 -15.47
CA GLY A 193 1.56 14.05 -14.87
C GLY A 193 2.02 15.09 -15.89
N PRO A 194 3.14 15.79 -15.66
CA PRO A 194 3.96 15.76 -14.44
C PRO A 194 3.32 16.50 -13.24
N VAL A 195 2.36 17.39 -13.52
CA VAL A 195 1.72 18.25 -12.51
C VAL A 195 0.24 18.46 -12.85
N ILE A 196 -0.55 18.88 -11.86
CA ILE A 196 -1.84 19.53 -12.09
C ILE A 196 -1.62 21.04 -12.11
N VAL A 197 -1.80 21.67 -13.26
CA VAL A 197 -1.80 23.14 -13.38
C VAL A 197 -3.18 23.65 -13.02
N THR A 198 -3.28 24.47 -11.97
CA THR A 198 -4.57 24.99 -11.48
C THR A 198 -5.15 26.05 -12.41
N THR A 199 -6.46 26.27 -12.29
CA THR A 199 -7.23 27.15 -13.18
C THR A 199 -6.90 28.64 -13.05
N ASP A 200 -6.14 29.05 -12.03
CA ASP A 200 -5.58 30.41 -11.91
C ASP A 200 -4.34 30.65 -12.79
N GLU A 201 -3.74 29.57 -13.31
CA GLU A 201 -2.60 29.64 -14.23
C GLU A 201 -3.00 29.24 -15.66
N LEU A 202 -3.70 28.10 -15.82
CA LEU A 202 -4.21 27.63 -17.11
C LEU A 202 -5.74 27.66 -17.06
N THR A 203 -6.33 28.69 -17.65
CA THR A 203 -7.78 28.90 -17.63
C THR A 203 -8.50 27.99 -18.62
N LEU A 204 -9.81 27.83 -18.47
CA LEU A 204 -10.64 27.07 -19.40
C LEU A 204 -10.58 27.61 -20.84
N GLU A 205 -10.43 28.93 -21.03
CA GLU A 205 -10.27 29.51 -22.36
C GLU A 205 -8.91 29.15 -22.98
N SER A 206 -7.82 29.31 -22.22
CA SER A 206 -6.47 29.03 -22.70
C SER A 206 -6.20 27.54 -22.93
N VAL A 207 -6.80 26.66 -22.12
CA VAL A 207 -6.61 25.21 -22.27
C VAL A 207 -7.25 24.66 -23.55
N HIS A 208 -8.20 25.37 -24.14
CA HIS A 208 -8.80 25.05 -25.45
C HIS A 208 -7.99 25.61 -26.63
N GLN A 209 -6.80 26.17 -26.40
CA GLN A 209 -5.92 26.73 -27.43
C GLN A 209 -4.46 26.32 -27.20
N THR A 210 -4.26 25.10 -26.71
CA THR A 210 -2.96 24.61 -26.23
C THR A 210 -2.44 23.51 -27.14
N GLY A 211 -1.16 23.59 -27.53
CA GLY A 211 -0.52 22.56 -28.34
C GLY A 211 -0.36 21.24 -27.57
N ILE A 212 -0.56 20.13 -28.27
CA ILE A 212 -0.54 18.76 -27.70
C ILE A 212 0.25 17.83 -28.62
N ARG A 213 1.23 17.11 -28.06
CA ARG A 213 2.21 16.34 -28.83
C ARG A 213 2.52 15.00 -28.19
N CYS A 214 2.77 13.98 -29.02
CA CYS A 214 3.28 12.69 -28.60
C CYS A 214 4.53 12.34 -29.41
N ARG A 215 5.62 11.96 -28.74
CA ARG A 215 6.85 11.48 -29.37
C ARG A 215 7.14 10.05 -28.93
N VAL A 216 7.67 9.23 -29.84
CA VAL A 216 8.19 7.90 -29.52
C VAL A 216 9.63 7.84 -29.96
N ASN A 217 10.55 7.64 -29.01
CA ASN A 217 12.00 7.66 -29.23
C ASN A 217 12.48 8.97 -29.91
N GLY A 218 11.89 10.10 -29.51
CA GLY A 218 12.18 11.43 -30.05
C GLY A 218 11.52 11.77 -31.39
N GLU A 219 10.83 10.83 -32.04
CA GLU A 219 10.07 11.09 -33.26
C GLU A 219 8.65 11.54 -32.92
N THR A 220 8.25 12.74 -33.37
CA THR A 220 6.88 13.25 -33.18
C THR A 220 5.88 12.46 -34.01
N LEU A 221 4.94 11.81 -33.34
CA LEU A 221 3.88 10.99 -33.95
C LEU A 221 2.48 11.57 -33.80
N GLN A 222 2.24 12.42 -32.81
CA GLN A 222 1.03 13.24 -32.73
C GLN A 222 1.46 14.69 -32.51
N ASP A 223 0.83 15.63 -33.22
CA ASP A 223 1.06 17.07 -33.10
C ASP A 223 -0.21 17.80 -33.54
N SER A 224 -0.92 18.40 -32.58
CA SER A 224 -2.19 19.07 -32.81
C SER A 224 -2.40 20.17 -31.74
N ASN A 225 -3.61 20.70 -31.65
CA ASN A 225 -4.03 21.70 -30.67
C ASN A 225 -5.40 21.33 -30.08
N THR A 226 -5.60 21.63 -28.80
CA THR A 226 -6.87 21.37 -28.11
C THR A 226 -8.06 22.17 -28.65
N GLU A 227 -7.86 23.16 -29.53
CA GLU A 227 -8.94 23.83 -30.27
C GLU A 227 -9.67 22.89 -31.26
N GLU A 228 -9.00 21.79 -31.63
CA GLU A 228 -9.57 20.73 -32.46
C GLU A 228 -10.52 19.81 -31.69
N LEU A 229 -10.70 20.01 -30.38
CA LEU A 229 -11.70 19.28 -29.62
C LEU A 229 -13.09 19.45 -30.24
N VAL A 230 -13.80 18.34 -30.44
CA VAL A 230 -15.20 18.34 -30.91
C VAL A 230 -16.11 18.83 -29.80
N PHE A 231 -15.93 18.26 -28.61
CA PHE A 231 -16.57 18.68 -27.37
C PHE A 231 -15.53 19.25 -26.41
N GLY A 232 -15.70 20.52 -26.04
CA GLY A 232 -14.86 21.19 -25.06
C GLY A 232 -14.99 20.59 -23.65
N VAL A 233 -14.03 20.89 -22.78
CA VAL A 233 -14.00 20.41 -21.38
C VAL A 233 -15.32 20.68 -20.63
N ASP A 234 -15.86 21.87 -20.79
CA ASP A 234 -17.12 22.31 -20.20
C ASP A 234 -18.33 21.55 -20.76
N GLU A 235 -18.36 21.29 -22.06
CA GLU A 235 -19.41 20.46 -22.69
C GLU A 235 -19.37 19.02 -22.19
N ILE A 236 -18.17 18.43 -22.06
CA ILE A 236 -17.98 17.09 -21.53
C ILE A 236 -18.50 16.99 -20.09
N ILE A 237 -18.09 17.91 -19.22
CA ILE A 237 -18.52 17.92 -17.81
C ILE A 237 -20.04 18.09 -17.73
N ALA A 238 -20.62 19.04 -18.49
CA ALA A 238 -22.06 19.24 -18.52
C ALA A 238 -22.80 17.99 -19.03
N PHE A 239 -22.30 17.33 -20.09
CA PHE A 239 -22.84 16.08 -20.61
C PHE A 239 -22.83 14.98 -19.55
N VAL A 240 -21.68 14.69 -18.97
CA VAL A 240 -21.52 13.63 -17.96
C VAL A 240 -22.37 13.90 -16.72
N SER A 241 -22.52 15.16 -16.32
CA SER A 241 -23.34 15.55 -15.16
C SER A 241 -24.81 15.14 -15.29
N ARG A 242 -25.32 14.98 -16.53
CA ARG A 242 -26.66 14.45 -16.84
C ARG A 242 -26.81 12.98 -16.51
N PHE A 243 -25.72 12.23 -16.33
CA PHE A 243 -25.72 10.81 -15.96
C PHE A 243 -25.15 10.49 -14.57
N MET A 244 -24.20 11.29 -14.07
CA MET A 244 -23.61 11.08 -12.74
C MET A 244 -23.09 12.36 -12.07
N THR A 245 -22.95 12.35 -10.75
CA THR A 245 -22.21 13.38 -10.00
C THR A 245 -20.71 13.12 -10.10
N LEU A 246 -19.94 14.14 -10.53
CA LEU A 246 -18.48 14.13 -10.44
C LEU A 246 -18.05 14.68 -9.07
N ARG A 247 -16.96 14.16 -8.52
CA ARG A 247 -16.43 14.48 -7.19
C ARG A 247 -15.02 15.02 -7.31
N ALA A 248 -14.59 15.75 -6.29
CA ALA A 248 -13.20 16.17 -6.16
C ALA A 248 -12.27 14.94 -6.28
N GLY A 249 -11.26 15.05 -7.14
CA GLY A 249 -10.32 13.97 -7.46
C GLY A 249 -10.76 13.03 -8.59
N ASP A 250 -11.95 13.17 -9.15
CA ASP A 250 -12.27 12.47 -10.41
C ASP A 250 -11.47 13.05 -11.58
N VAL A 251 -11.19 12.22 -12.57
CA VAL A 251 -10.40 12.58 -13.76
C VAL A 251 -11.19 12.33 -15.04
N ILE A 252 -11.05 13.24 -16.00
CA ILE A 252 -11.56 13.08 -17.37
C ILE A 252 -10.38 13.24 -18.35
N ALA A 253 -10.08 12.21 -19.14
CA ALA A 253 -9.19 12.33 -20.29
C ALA A 253 -10.02 12.63 -21.54
N THR A 254 -9.68 13.71 -22.25
CA THR A 254 -10.59 14.37 -23.19
C THR A 254 -10.51 13.85 -24.62
N GLY A 255 -9.80 12.75 -24.88
CA GLY A 255 -9.55 12.22 -26.21
C GLY A 255 -8.18 12.62 -26.75
N THR A 256 -7.78 11.93 -27.82
CA THR A 256 -6.46 12.05 -28.44
C THR A 256 -6.52 12.61 -29.88
N PRO A 257 -5.52 13.40 -30.32
CA PRO A 257 -5.39 13.90 -31.69
C PRO A 257 -4.98 12.81 -32.70
N PRO A 258 -4.94 13.10 -34.02
CA PRO A 258 -4.50 12.16 -35.06
C PRO A 258 -3.06 11.68 -34.87
N GLY A 259 -2.71 10.60 -35.57
CA GLY A 259 -1.35 10.06 -35.60
C GLY A 259 -1.08 8.88 -34.66
N VAL A 260 -2.13 8.35 -34.02
CA VAL A 260 -2.10 7.07 -33.29
C VAL A 260 -1.59 5.94 -34.18
N GLY A 261 -0.91 4.97 -33.57
CA GLY A 261 -0.18 3.92 -34.28
C GLY A 261 -1.05 3.04 -35.17
N CYS A 262 -2.29 2.76 -34.76
CA CYS A 262 -3.20 1.87 -35.48
C CYS A 262 -3.66 2.36 -36.86
N PHE A 263 -3.69 3.68 -37.09
CA PHE A 263 -4.12 4.28 -38.36
C PHE A 263 -2.95 4.67 -39.27
N ARG A 264 -1.71 4.44 -38.84
CA ARG A 264 -0.53 4.63 -39.68
C ARG A 264 -0.44 3.55 -40.76
N ASN A 265 0.27 3.86 -41.84
CA ASN A 265 0.54 2.94 -42.93
C ASN A 265 2.05 2.82 -43.20
N PRO A 266 2.71 1.73 -42.76
CA PRO A 266 2.15 0.61 -42.00
C PRO A 266 1.79 1.00 -40.55
N PRO A 267 0.93 0.22 -39.85
CA PRO A 267 0.65 0.45 -38.44
C PRO A 267 1.91 0.41 -37.59
N ARG A 268 1.96 1.23 -36.54
CA ARG A 268 3.08 1.30 -35.59
C ARG A 268 2.61 0.89 -34.21
N TRP A 269 3.31 -0.06 -33.61
CA TRP A 269 3.01 -0.56 -32.26
C TRP A 269 4.20 -0.30 -31.34
N LEU A 270 3.90 -0.02 -30.08
CA LEU A 270 4.90 0.11 -29.03
C LEU A 270 5.50 -1.26 -28.69
N VAL A 271 6.82 -1.28 -28.56
CA VAL A 271 7.59 -2.48 -28.18
C VAL A 271 8.47 -2.20 -26.96
N PRO A 272 8.84 -3.24 -26.18
CA PRO A 272 9.80 -3.07 -25.08
C PRO A 272 11.08 -2.39 -25.55
N GLY A 273 11.48 -1.34 -24.82
CA GLY A 273 12.61 -0.47 -25.16
C GLY A 273 12.22 0.89 -25.74
N ASP A 274 10.98 1.05 -26.21
CA ASP A 274 10.47 2.36 -26.64
C ASP A 274 10.31 3.31 -25.45
N VAL A 275 10.44 4.62 -25.69
CA VAL A 275 10.13 5.68 -24.73
C VAL A 275 9.09 6.59 -25.36
N VAL A 276 7.96 6.76 -24.69
CA VAL A 276 6.87 7.66 -25.11
C VAL A 276 6.93 8.95 -24.30
N GLU A 277 6.86 10.08 -24.98
CA GLU A 277 6.79 11.41 -24.37
C GLU A 277 5.51 12.11 -24.81
N CYS A 278 4.62 12.35 -23.85
CA CYS A 278 3.38 13.09 -24.05
C CYS A 278 3.56 14.52 -23.51
N GLU A 279 3.32 15.54 -24.33
CA GLU A 279 3.55 16.94 -23.98
C GLU A 279 2.30 17.78 -24.25
N ILE A 280 1.97 18.67 -23.31
CA ILE A 280 0.96 19.70 -23.48
C ILE A 280 1.57 21.04 -23.09
N ASP A 281 1.50 22.02 -23.99
CA ASP A 281 2.03 23.36 -23.78
C ASP A 281 1.44 23.97 -22.49
N GLY A 282 2.26 24.65 -21.69
CA GLY A 282 1.82 25.21 -20.40
C GLY A 282 1.70 24.21 -19.24
N ILE A 283 1.57 22.90 -19.49
CA ILE A 283 1.55 21.85 -18.46
C ILE A 283 2.94 21.23 -18.27
N GLY A 284 3.50 20.66 -19.33
CA GLY A 284 4.80 19.98 -19.31
C GLY A 284 4.78 18.65 -20.07
N THR A 285 5.83 17.87 -19.86
CA THR A 285 6.05 16.58 -20.54
C THR A 285 5.97 15.43 -19.55
N LEU A 286 5.26 14.37 -19.95
CA LEU A 286 5.12 13.10 -19.27
C LEU A 286 5.86 12.03 -20.07
N THR A 287 6.84 11.38 -19.46
CA THR A 287 7.64 10.34 -20.08
C THR A 287 7.26 8.96 -19.55
N SER A 288 7.17 7.96 -20.43
CA SER A 288 6.75 6.59 -20.11
C SER A 288 7.60 5.57 -20.89
N PRO A 289 8.57 4.90 -20.25
CA PRO A 289 9.33 3.82 -20.88
C PRO A 289 8.48 2.56 -21.04
N ILE A 290 8.57 1.90 -22.20
CA ILE A 290 7.88 0.64 -22.48
C ILE A 290 8.79 -0.52 -22.10
N VAL A 291 8.27 -1.45 -21.30
CA VAL A 291 9.00 -2.64 -20.83
C VAL A 291 8.29 -3.92 -21.27
N GLY A 292 8.99 -5.05 -21.14
CA GLY A 292 8.40 -6.37 -21.36
C GLY A 292 7.29 -6.69 -20.37
N PRO A 293 6.61 -7.84 -20.53
CA PRO A 293 5.54 -8.24 -19.64
C PRO A 293 5.99 -8.31 -18.18
N LEU A 294 5.11 -7.92 -17.26
CA LEU A 294 5.36 -8.05 -15.83
C LEU A 294 5.36 -9.52 -15.43
N ALA A 295 6.19 -9.86 -14.44
CA ALA A 295 6.19 -11.21 -13.88
C ALA A 295 4.81 -11.57 -13.35
N LYS A 296 4.35 -12.81 -13.62
CA LYS A 296 3.06 -13.29 -13.14
C LYS A 296 3.00 -13.18 -11.62
N ALA A 297 2.02 -12.41 -11.14
CA ALA A 297 1.71 -12.31 -9.74
C ALA A 297 1.30 -13.71 -9.23
N GLY A 298 2.09 -14.29 -8.32
CA GLY A 298 1.70 -15.51 -7.63
C GLY A 298 0.48 -15.28 -6.75
N PRO A 299 -0.24 -16.32 -6.29
CA PRO A 299 -1.39 -16.17 -5.39
C PRO A 299 -1.04 -15.45 -4.06
N GLU A 300 0.25 -15.35 -3.71
CA GLU A 300 0.77 -14.56 -2.59
C GLU A 300 0.69 -13.04 -2.84
N ASN A 301 0.72 -12.61 -4.10
CA ASN A 301 0.57 -11.21 -4.52
C ASN A 301 -0.90 -10.77 -4.62
N ALA A 302 -1.88 -11.68 -4.68
CA ALA A 302 -3.29 -11.32 -4.80
C ALA A 302 -3.91 -10.80 -3.48
N ARG A 303 -3.25 -11.02 -2.34
CA ARG A 303 -3.66 -10.50 -1.02
C ARG A 303 -3.00 -9.16 -0.67
N ASN A 304 -2.00 -8.76 -1.44
CA ASN A 304 -1.42 -7.41 -1.44
C ASN A 304 -2.06 -6.70 -2.63
N ASN A 305 -2.85 -5.66 -2.44
CA ASN A 305 -3.60 -5.00 -3.51
C ASN A 305 -2.67 -4.17 -4.45
N THR A 306 -1.63 -4.81 -5.00
CA THR A 306 -0.53 -4.21 -5.77
C THR A 306 -0.25 -5.08 -6.99
N ALA A 307 -1.17 -5.06 -7.95
CA ALA A 307 -0.80 -5.29 -9.34
C ALA A 307 -0.30 -3.92 -9.85
N LEU A 308 0.97 -3.87 -10.26
CA LEU A 308 1.89 -2.71 -10.34
C LEU A 308 2.44 -2.15 -9.03
N SER A 309 3.51 -2.78 -8.54
CA SER A 309 4.63 -2.02 -7.99
C SER A 309 5.91 -2.80 -8.24
N VAL A 310 6.55 -2.55 -9.40
CA VAL A 310 7.96 -2.92 -9.54
C VAL A 310 8.78 -1.84 -8.85
N GLN A 311 9.14 -2.17 -7.61
CA GLN A 311 10.23 -1.69 -6.76
C GLN A 311 10.07 -0.41 -5.92
N SER A 312 10.32 -0.64 -4.62
CA SER A 312 10.57 0.25 -3.48
C SER A 312 9.56 1.37 -3.21
N ALA A 313 8.30 1.01 -2.96
CA ALA A 313 7.44 1.86 -2.14
C ALA A 313 7.61 1.42 -0.68
N SER A 314 8.32 2.20 0.14
CA SER A 314 8.05 2.18 1.57
C SER A 314 6.69 2.84 1.79
N VAL A 315 5.62 2.06 1.65
CA VAL A 315 4.42 2.32 2.44
C VAL A 315 4.95 2.45 3.88
N THR A 316 4.72 3.57 4.57
CA THR A 316 4.91 3.60 6.01
C THR A 316 4.01 2.51 6.54
N GLY A 317 4.58 1.34 6.78
CA GLY A 317 3.79 0.19 7.13
C GLY A 317 3.03 0.47 8.42
N ARG A 318 2.12 -0.42 8.78
CA ARG A 318 1.11 -0.14 9.83
C ARG A 318 1.71 0.21 11.20
N LEU A 319 3.01 0.05 11.42
CA LEU A 319 3.71 0.48 12.64
C LEU A 319 4.00 2.00 12.70
N GLY A 320 3.86 2.73 11.57
CA GLY A 320 4.01 4.19 11.48
C GLY A 320 5.47 4.68 11.36
N ALA A 321 5.68 5.99 11.17
CA ALA A 321 6.98 6.60 10.88
C ALA A 321 7.92 6.78 12.10
N LYS A 322 7.72 6.06 13.21
CA LYS A 322 8.58 6.13 14.40
C LYS A 322 9.57 4.96 14.39
N ALA A 323 10.80 5.23 14.81
CA ALA A 323 11.79 4.17 15.00
C ALA A 323 11.28 3.13 15.99
N THR A 324 10.87 1.97 15.47
CA THR A 324 10.19 0.93 16.24
C THR A 324 11.15 -0.24 16.47
N THR A 325 11.46 -0.49 17.75
CA THR A 325 12.26 -1.65 18.18
C THR A 325 11.33 -2.78 18.61
N CYS A 326 11.37 -3.89 17.88
CA CYS A 326 10.57 -5.08 18.12
C CYS A 326 11.42 -6.21 18.70
N ILE A 327 10.86 -6.97 19.64
CA ILE A 327 11.41 -8.26 20.07
C ILE A 327 10.42 -9.35 19.70
N VAL A 328 10.88 -10.42 19.04
CA VAL A 328 10.07 -11.60 18.73
C VAL A 328 10.73 -12.84 19.32
N THR A 329 10.14 -13.41 20.38
CA THR A 329 10.62 -14.68 20.95
C THR A 329 10.09 -15.87 20.13
N GLY A 330 10.91 -16.90 19.96
CA GLY A 330 10.61 -17.99 19.01
C GLY A 330 10.67 -17.51 17.56
N GLY A 331 11.44 -16.45 17.29
CA GLY A 331 11.45 -15.74 16.02
C GLY A 331 12.23 -16.43 14.90
N ALA A 332 13.01 -17.48 15.19
CA ALA A 332 13.89 -18.08 14.20
C ALA A 332 13.15 -18.94 13.17
N ARG A 333 11.92 -19.41 13.47
CA ARG A 333 11.16 -20.30 12.59
C ARG A 333 9.65 -20.17 12.75
N GLY A 334 8.92 -20.80 11.83
CA GLY A 334 7.48 -20.97 11.89
C GLY A 334 6.72 -19.64 12.08
N LEU A 335 5.85 -19.59 13.09
CA LEU A 335 4.99 -18.44 13.33
C LEU A 335 5.78 -17.17 13.71
N GLY A 336 6.79 -17.30 14.59
CA GLY A 336 7.60 -16.17 15.03
C GLY A 336 8.40 -15.56 13.89
N TYR A 337 8.97 -16.39 13.01
CA TYR A 337 9.66 -15.93 11.80
C TYR A 337 8.73 -15.12 10.88
N GLY A 338 7.52 -15.63 10.60
CA GLY A 338 6.56 -14.91 9.77
C GLY A 338 6.09 -13.59 10.39
N ILE A 339 5.92 -13.55 11.72
CA ILE A 339 5.62 -12.31 12.43
C ILE A 339 6.80 -11.32 12.32
N ALA A 340 8.02 -11.78 12.54
CA ALA A 340 9.22 -10.93 12.42
C ALA A 340 9.38 -10.36 11.00
N ALA A 341 9.15 -11.17 9.97
CA ALA A 341 9.10 -10.72 8.59
C ALA A 341 8.03 -9.62 8.42
N ARG A 342 6.80 -9.88 8.86
CA ARG A 342 5.71 -8.92 8.70
C ARG A 342 5.96 -7.59 9.43
N LEU A 343 6.54 -7.63 10.62
CA LEU A 343 6.88 -6.41 11.37
C LEU A 343 7.91 -5.54 10.61
N GLY A 344 8.96 -6.15 10.03
CA GLY A 344 9.93 -5.39 9.23
C GLY A 344 9.38 -4.90 7.90
N MET A 345 8.58 -5.71 7.20
CA MET A 345 7.85 -5.26 5.99
C MET A 345 6.94 -4.06 6.28
N GLU A 346 6.48 -3.94 7.51
CA GLU A 346 5.47 -2.96 7.93
C GLU A 346 6.05 -1.84 8.79
N GLY A 347 7.35 -1.56 8.63
CA GLY A 347 7.99 -0.34 9.12
C GLY A 347 8.70 -0.47 10.47
N ALA A 348 8.98 -1.69 10.96
CA ALA A 348 9.90 -1.83 12.10
C ALA A 348 11.32 -1.45 11.70
N ASN A 349 11.98 -0.59 12.47
CA ASN A 349 13.38 -0.23 12.22
C ASN A 349 14.31 -1.38 12.59
N GLN A 350 14.01 -2.05 13.70
CA GLN A 350 14.77 -3.18 14.18
C GLN A 350 13.84 -4.27 14.71
N VAL A 351 14.10 -5.51 14.33
CA VAL A 351 13.47 -6.70 14.90
C VAL A 351 14.55 -7.60 15.48
N VAL A 352 14.51 -7.79 16.79
CA VAL A 352 15.39 -8.73 17.48
C VAL A 352 14.74 -10.11 17.49
N ILE A 353 15.41 -11.06 16.83
CA ILE A 353 15.05 -12.47 16.79
C ILE A 353 15.61 -13.13 18.05
N VAL A 354 14.73 -13.51 18.97
CA VAL A 354 15.10 -14.19 20.21
C VAL A 354 14.72 -15.65 20.12
N ASP A 355 15.69 -16.55 20.22
CA ASP A 355 15.46 -18.00 20.20
C ASP A 355 16.54 -18.74 21.03
N LEU A 356 16.41 -20.06 21.16
CA LEU A 356 17.36 -20.89 21.90
C LEU A 356 18.56 -21.33 21.05
N ASP A 357 18.33 -21.55 19.75
CA ASP A 357 19.33 -22.10 18.83
C ASP A 357 20.01 -21.00 18.01
N THR A 358 21.28 -20.71 18.30
CA THR A 358 22.05 -19.65 17.64
C THR A 358 22.12 -19.83 16.12
N ALA A 359 22.30 -21.06 15.63
CA ALA A 359 22.39 -21.32 14.19
C ALA A 359 21.08 -20.98 13.45
N SER A 360 19.92 -21.34 14.01
CA SER A 360 18.61 -20.96 13.45
C SER A 360 18.38 -19.45 13.49
N ILE A 361 18.87 -18.76 14.53
CA ILE A 361 18.78 -17.30 14.64
C ILE A 361 19.59 -16.65 13.52
N ASP A 362 20.83 -17.09 13.31
CA ASP A 362 21.72 -16.52 12.30
C ASP A 362 21.14 -16.72 10.88
N ASP A 363 20.64 -17.92 10.55
CA ASP A 363 19.94 -18.17 9.28
C ASP A 363 18.72 -17.25 9.11
N ALA A 364 17.91 -17.11 10.16
CA ALA A 364 16.71 -16.27 10.11
C ALA A 364 17.06 -14.80 9.89
N CYS A 365 18.04 -14.27 10.63
CA CYS A 365 18.51 -12.90 10.47
C CYS A 365 19.12 -12.66 9.09
N GLU A 366 19.95 -13.57 8.58
CA GLU A 366 20.54 -13.44 7.24
C GLU A 366 19.45 -13.35 6.16
N ARG A 367 18.49 -14.28 6.21
CA ARG A 367 17.39 -14.35 5.24
C ARG A 367 16.48 -13.13 5.32
N LEU A 368 16.13 -12.68 6.53
CA LEU A 368 15.24 -11.53 6.72
C LEU A 368 15.91 -10.21 6.34
N ASN A 369 17.18 -10.00 6.71
CA ASN A 369 17.93 -8.81 6.27
C ASN A 369 18.08 -8.76 4.74
N LYS A 370 18.24 -9.91 4.09
CA LYS A 370 18.29 -9.99 2.63
C LYS A 370 16.93 -9.71 1.97
N LEU A 371 15.85 -10.22 2.55
CA LEU A 371 14.50 -10.11 2.01
C LEU A 371 13.89 -8.71 2.23
N ILE A 372 14.21 -8.07 3.36
CA ILE A 372 13.59 -6.83 3.83
C ILE A 372 14.72 -5.87 4.25
N PRO A 373 15.42 -5.24 3.29
CA PRO A 373 16.63 -4.45 3.59
C PRO A 373 16.37 -3.17 4.39
N ASN A 374 15.10 -2.73 4.48
CA ASN A 374 14.70 -1.54 5.22
C ASN A 374 14.48 -1.77 6.72
N CYS A 375 14.66 -3.01 7.20
CA CYS A 375 14.56 -3.38 8.61
C CYS A 375 15.85 -4.07 9.06
N HIS A 376 16.38 -3.69 10.22
CA HIS A 376 17.56 -4.31 10.79
C HIS A 376 17.16 -5.53 11.64
N TYR A 377 17.51 -6.73 11.19
CA TYR A 377 17.29 -7.96 11.96
C TYR A 377 18.55 -8.36 12.72
N VAL A 378 18.42 -8.53 14.03
CA VAL A 378 19.53 -8.90 14.93
C VAL A 378 19.16 -10.11 15.78
N GLY A 379 20.11 -11.01 15.99
CA GLY A 379 19.90 -12.22 16.78
C GLY A 379 20.26 -12.07 18.26
N GLU A 380 19.49 -12.70 19.14
CA GLU A 380 19.82 -12.85 20.57
C GLU A 380 19.48 -14.27 21.05
N THR A 381 20.50 -15.03 21.46
CA THR A 381 20.30 -16.37 22.03
C THR A 381 19.83 -16.25 23.48
N CYS A 382 18.63 -16.75 23.79
CA CYS A 382 18.03 -16.63 25.11
C CYS A 382 17.09 -17.80 25.43
N ASP A 383 17.33 -18.49 26.55
CA ASP A 383 16.30 -19.35 27.15
C ASP A 383 15.28 -18.49 27.88
N VAL A 384 14.09 -18.35 27.29
CA VAL A 384 12.99 -17.55 27.86
C VAL A 384 12.56 -18.06 29.25
N GLY A 385 12.80 -19.33 29.59
CA GLY A 385 12.47 -19.90 30.89
C GLY A 385 13.35 -19.38 32.04
N ASP A 386 14.51 -18.80 31.75
CA ASP A 386 15.46 -18.28 32.75
C ASP A 386 15.33 -16.75 32.88
N ASP A 387 14.83 -16.29 34.04
CA ASP A 387 14.61 -14.87 34.37
C ASP A 387 15.90 -14.04 34.29
N LYS A 388 17.06 -14.61 34.65
CA LYS A 388 18.34 -13.88 34.62
C LYS A 388 18.80 -13.67 33.18
N VAL A 389 18.69 -14.70 32.35
CA VAL A 389 19.08 -14.64 30.93
C VAL A 389 18.17 -13.68 30.17
N VAL A 390 16.85 -13.75 30.39
CA VAL A 390 15.89 -12.80 29.80
C VAL A 390 16.19 -11.37 30.21
N SER A 391 16.41 -11.13 31.51
CA SER A 391 16.71 -9.78 32.02
C SER A 391 18.00 -9.21 31.43
N GLN A 392 19.04 -10.04 31.27
CA GLN A 392 20.29 -9.63 30.63
C GLN A 392 20.11 -9.32 29.14
N SER A 393 19.38 -10.17 28.42
CA SER A 393 19.09 -10.02 26.99
C SER A 393 18.31 -8.74 26.71
N TRP A 394 17.25 -8.46 27.48
CA TRP A 394 16.44 -7.25 27.30
C TRP A 394 17.23 -5.99 27.63
N LYS A 395 18.08 -6.05 28.66
CA LYS A 395 18.99 -4.94 28.99
C LYS A 395 19.97 -4.66 27.86
N LYS A 396 20.54 -5.70 27.24
CA LYS A 396 21.42 -5.58 26.08
C LYS A 396 20.69 -4.96 24.89
N ILE A 397 19.50 -5.45 24.56
CA ILE A 397 18.66 -4.94 23.46
C ILE A 397 18.25 -3.48 23.70
N ALA A 398 17.83 -3.13 24.91
CA ALA A 398 17.48 -1.75 25.24
C ALA A 398 18.71 -0.83 25.12
N ALA A 399 19.88 -1.28 25.59
CA ALA A 399 21.13 -0.50 25.52
C ALA A 399 21.56 -0.21 24.07
N SER A 400 21.33 -1.12 23.13
CA SER A 400 21.60 -0.88 21.70
C SER A 400 20.55 0.00 21.00
N ASN A 401 19.43 0.31 21.67
CA ASN A 401 18.29 1.04 21.10
C ASN A 401 17.91 2.27 21.94
N ASN A 402 18.91 2.96 22.51
CA ASN A 402 18.72 4.19 23.30
C ASN A 402 17.71 4.02 24.46
N GLY A 403 17.69 2.84 25.09
CA GLY A 403 16.79 2.51 26.18
C GLY A 403 15.35 2.17 25.76
N LYS A 404 15.09 1.94 24.47
CA LYS A 404 13.74 1.72 23.93
C LYS A 404 13.49 0.29 23.50
N ILE A 405 12.30 -0.18 23.85
CA ILE A 405 11.68 -1.40 23.32
C ILE A 405 10.18 -1.09 23.18
N ASP A 406 9.70 -1.03 21.94
CA ASP A 406 8.34 -0.56 21.63
C ASP A 406 7.35 -1.72 21.53
N ILE A 407 7.81 -2.85 20.98
CA ILE A 407 6.97 -4.01 20.69
C ILE A 407 7.62 -5.28 21.26
N LEU A 408 6.82 -6.09 21.96
CA LEU A 408 7.19 -7.43 22.37
C LEU A 408 6.15 -8.44 21.85
N VAL A 409 6.57 -9.34 20.97
CA VAL A 409 5.79 -10.51 20.56
C VAL A 409 6.39 -11.76 21.18
N GLN A 410 5.61 -12.47 21.98
CA GLN A 410 6.04 -13.68 22.67
C GLN A 410 5.47 -14.92 21.99
N ALA A 411 6.20 -15.46 21.01
CA ALA A 411 5.79 -16.64 20.23
C ALA A 411 6.55 -17.93 20.60
N ALA A 412 7.58 -17.85 21.45
CA ALA A 412 8.26 -19.03 21.97
C ALA A 412 7.29 -19.94 22.74
N GLY A 413 7.29 -21.23 22.41
CA GLY A 413 6.47 -22.21 23.11
C GLY A 413 6.72 -23.64 22.66
N ILE A 414 6.36 -24.58 23.53
CA ILE A 414 6.42 -26.02 23.27
C ILE A 414 5.06 -26.67 23.55
N VAL A 415 4.79 -27.78 22.87
CA VAL A 415 3.57 -28.57 23.08
C VAL A 415 3.75 -29.61 24.20
N GLY A 416 4.98 -30.11 24.37
CA GLY A 416 5.27 -31.24 25.24
C GLY A 416 4.72 -32.56 24.69
N ASN A 417 4.70 -33.59 25.54
CA ASN A 417 4.10 -34.88 25.22
C ASN A 417 2.58 -34.74 25.14
N THR A 418 1.97 -35.37 24.12
CA THR A 418 0.54 -35.28 23.82
C THR A 418 -0.10 -36.66 23.68
N ASN A 419 -1.42 -36.69 23.51
CA ASN A 419 -2.24 -37.89 23.42
C ASN A 419 -2.20 -38.76 24.70
N LEU A 420 -2.06 -38.10 25.86
CA LEU A 420 -2.02 -38.73 27.19
C LEU A 420 -3.27 -38.36 27.99
N LYS A 421 -3.80 -39.30 28.77
CA LYS A 421 -4.81 -38.98 29.78
C LYS A 421 -4.14 -38.31 30.98
N THR A 422 -4.94 -37.59 31.78
CA THR A 422 -4.43 -36.80 32.91
C THR A 422 -3.57 -37.61 33.88
N GLU A 423 -3.94 -38.85 34.18
CA GLU A 423 -3.21 -39.75 35.06
C GLU A 423 -1.84 -40.18 34.53
N ASP A 424 -1.63 -40.10 33.21
CA ASP A 424 -0.40 -40.51 32.53
C ASP A 424 0.52 -39.31 32.19
N VAL A 425 0.11 -38.09 32.51
CA VAL A 425 0.92 -36.90 32.27
C VAL A 425 2.04 -36.83 33.30
N ASP A 426 3.26 -37.02 32.82
CA ASP A 426 4.48 -36.83 33.61
C ASP A 426 4.56 -35.38 34.16
N PRO A 427 4.70 -35.21 35.49
CA PRO A 427 4.93 -33.90 36.10
C PRO A 427 6.11 -33.13 35.50
N GLU A 428 7.21 -33.80 35.12
CA GLU A 428 8.37 -33.13 34.53
C GLU A 428 8.05 -32.53 33.15
N ASN A 429 7.25 -33.24 32.34
CA ASN A 429 6.73 -32.71 31.08
C ASN A 429 5.79 -31.53 31.31
N PHE A 430 4.93 -31.60 32.32
CA PHE A 430 4.03 -30.49 32.68
C PHE A 430 4.83 -29.24 33.07
N ASP A 431 5.83 -29.41 33.94
CA ASP A 431 6.70 -28.34 34.41
C ASP A 431 7.54 -27.74 33.29
N ALA A 432 8.05 -28.56 32.36
CA ALA A 432 8.78 -28.08 31.19
C ALA A 432 7.89 -27.20 30.28
N VAL A 433 6.65 -27.63 30.01
CA VAL A 433 5.69 -26.86 29.21
C VAL A 433 5.34 -25.55 29.91
N PHE A 434 5.11 -25.55 31.23
CA PHE A 434 4.85 -24.32 31.99
C PHE A 434 6.06 -23.40 32.07
N ARG A 435 7.27 -23.94 32.22
CA ARG A 435 8.52 -23.17 32.24
C ARG A 435 8.69 -22.37 30.94
N VAL A 436 8.42 -22.96 29.79
CA VAL A 436 8.56 -22.25 28.51
C VAL A 436 7.32 -21.36 28.25
N ASN A 437 6.12 -21.95 28.25
CA ASN A 437 4.92 -21.26 27.75
C ASN A 437 4.38 -20.19 28.69
N VAL A 438 4.54 -20.37 30.01
CA VAL A 438 3.98 -19.45 31.02
C VAL A 438 5.09 -18.63 31.65
N ARG A 439 6.10 -19.29 32.21
CA ARG A 439 7.20 -18.58 32.87
C ARG A 439 8.02 -17.76 31.87
N GLY A 440 8.20 -18.24 30.64
CA GLY A 440 8.82 -17.45 29.57
C GLY A 440 8.05 -16.18 29.19
N ILE A 441 6.72 -16.27 29.10
CA ILE A 441 5.88 -15.08 28.87
C ILE A 441 5.96 -14.11 30.05
N PHE A 442 5.81 -14.63 31.26
CA PHE A 442 5.97 -13.83 32.48
C PHE A 442 7.32 -13.10 32.53
N ASN A 443 8.43 -13.80 32.28
CA ASN A 443 9.77 -13.22 32.32
C ASN A 443 9.92 -12.11 31.26
N GLY A 444 9.42 -12.32 30.04
CA GLY A 444 9.46 -11.31 28.97
C GLY A 444 8.67 -10.04 29.30
N CYS A 445 7.43 -10.18 29.79
CA CYS A 445 6.65 -9.06 30.28
C CYS A 445 7.38 -8.32 31.42
N LYS A 446 7.82 -9.04 32.46
CA LYS A 446 8.55 -8.48 33.60
C LYS A 446 9.78 -7.67 33.18
N ALA A 447 10.53 -8.16 32.18
CA ALA A 447 11.73 -7.51 31.68
C ALA A 447 11.44 -6.27 30.80
N VAL A 448 10.39 -6.29 29.98
CA VAL A 448 10.11 -5.19 29.03
C VAL A 448 9.36 -4.01 29.65
N LEU A 449 8.48 -4.27 30.62
CA LEU A 449 7.56 -3.28 31.17
C LEU A 449 8.26 -2.03 31.76
N PRO A 450 9.41 -2.12 32.46
CA PRO A 450 10.13 -0.93 32.92
C PRO A 450 10.47 0.05 31.79
N TYR A 451 10.95 -0.46 30.64
CA TYR A 451 11.30 0.35 29.47
C TYR A 451 10.07 0.96 28.81
N MET A 452 9.01 0.17 28.61
CA MET A 452 7.75 0.67 28.02
C MET A 452 7.11 1.76 28.90
N ARG A 453 7.19 1.60 30.22
CA ARG A 453 6.64 2.57 31.18
C ARG A 453 7.42 3.87 31.20
N GLU A 454 8.75 3.81 31.14
CA GLU A 454 9.61 4.98 31.00
C GLU A 454 9.32 5.73 29.68
N ASN A 455 9.11 4.98 28.59
CA ASN A 455 8.81 5.54 27.28
C ASN A 455 7.34 5.94 27.06
N LYS A 456 6.44 5.64 28.02
CA LYS A 456 4.98 5.87 27.95
C LYS A 456 4.33 5.26 26.69
N TYR A 457 4.90 4.16 26.21
CA TYR A 457 4.44 3.46 25.02
C TYR A 457 4.90 2.00 25.08
N GLY A 458 4.02 1.08 24.71
CA GLY A 458 4.36 -0.33 24.61
C GLY A 458 3.25 -1.16 23.98
N ARG A 459 3.63 -2.18 23.22
CA ARG A 459 2.70 -3.12 22.59
C ARG A 459 3.18 -4.54 22.84
N ILE A 460 2.38 -5.32 23.57
CA ILE A 460 2.72 -6.69 23.95
C ILE A 460 1.70 -7.64 23.33
N VAL A 461 2.19 -8.67 22.65
CA VAL A 461 1.38 -9.78 22.14
C VAL A 461 1.88 -11.10 22.68
N ASN A 462 1.00 -11.81 23.38
CA ASN A 462 1.25 -13.13 23.91
C ASN A 462 0.58 -14.19 23.03
N ILE A 463 1.35 -15.08 22.42
CA ILE A 463 0.79 -16.15 21.60
C ILE A 463 0.25 -17.27 22.50
N SER A 464 -1.07 -17.30 22.65
CA SER A 464 -1.79 -18.38 23.30
C SER A 464 -2.20 -19.45 22.26
N SER A 465 -3.38 -20.05 22.40
CA SER A 465 -3.99 -21.00 21.48
C SER A 465 -5.48 -21.15 21.79
N ILE A 466 -6.28 -21.52 20.79
CA ILE A 466 -7.66 -21.96 21.02
C ILE A 466 -7.74 -23.13 22.03
N ALA A 467 -6.68 -23.94 22.13
CA ALA A 467 -6.57 -25.01 23.11
C ALA A 467 -6.62 -24.52 24.57
N GLY A 468 -6.26 -23.25 24.82
CA GLY A 468 -6.38 -22.62 26.14
C GLY A 468 -7.79 -22.10 26.46
N LYS A 469 -8.65 -21.94 25.45
CA LYS A 469 -10.09 -21.63 25.65
C LYS A 469 -10.93 -22.90 25.73
N ASP A 470 -10.72 -23.83 24.80
CA ASP A 470 -11.54 -25.04 24.65
C ASP A 470 -11.14 -26.14 25.63
N GLY A 471 -9.84 -26.29 25.90
CA GLY A 471 -9.27 -27.51 26.46
C GLY A 471 -9.30 -28.67 25.45
N ASN A 472 -8.12 -29.15 25.02
CA ASN A 472 -8.02 -30.29 24.11
C ASN A 472 -7.72 -31.57 24.90
N ALA A 473 -8.57 -32.59 24.76
CA ALA A 473 -8.29 -33.93 25.29
C ALA A 473 -6.94 -34.44 24.78
N GLY A 474 -6.15 -35.07 25.66
CA GLY A 474 -4.81 -35.54 25.32
C GLY A 474 -3.70 -34.47 25.42
N MET A 475 -4.03 -33.21 25.73
CA MET A 475 -3.07 -32.10 25.72
C MET A 475 -3.09 -31.28 27.03
N LEU A 476 -3.24 -31.94 28.18
CA LEU A 476 -3.43 -31.28 29.48
C LEU A 476 -2.42 -30.15 29.76
N ALA A 477 -1.12 -30.46 29.70
CA ALA A 477 -0.05 -29.49 30.00
C ALA A 477 -0.11 -28.28 29.05
N TYR A 478 -0.27 -28.52 27.75
CA TYR A 478 -0.35 -27.45 26.75
C TYR A 478 -1.60 -26.59 26.94
N SER A 479 -2.79 -27.20 27.00
CA SER A 479 -4.06 -26.48 27.20
C SER A 479 -4.06 -25.65 28.48
N ALA A 480 -3.61 -26.22 29.60
CA ALA A 480 -3.49 -25.51 30.87
C ALA A 480 -2.51 -24.33 30.78
N SER A 481 -1.34 -24.54 30.15
CA SER A 481 -0.36 -23.46 29.96
C SER A 481 -0.92 -22.31 29.12
N LYS A 482 -1.63 -22.60 28.03
CA LYS A 482 -2.21 -21.59 27.14
C LYS A 482 -3.39 -20.85 27.79
N ALA A 483 -4.17 -21.52 28.64
CA ALA A 483 -5.16 -20.86 29.49
C ALA A 483 -4.52 -19.90 30.49
N ALA A 484 -3.41 -20.30 31.12
CA ALA A 484 -2.65 -19.44 32.05
C ALA A 484 -2.12 -18.17 31.35
N VAL A 485 -1.65 -18.28 30.09
CA VAL A 485 -1.23 -17.13 29.28
C VAL A 485 -2.36 -16.12 29.04
N ILE A 486 -3.59 -16.60 28.82
CA ILE A 486 -4.77 -15.72 28.68
C ILE A 486 -5.03 -14.96 29.98
N GLY A 487 -4.95 -15.64 31.13
CA GLY A 487 -5.09 -15.02 32.45
C GLY A 487 -4.02 -13.96 32.71
N LEU A 488 -2.75 -14.30 32.47
CA LEU A 488 -1.62 -13.39 32.62
C LEU A 488 -1.79 -12.13 31.76
N THR A 489 -2.15 -12.30 30.48
CA THR A 489 -2.37 -11.19 29.54
C THR A 489 -3.45 -10.23 30.04
N LYS A 490 -4.58 -10.77 30.52
CA LYS A 490 -5.68 -9.95 31.08
C LYS A 490 -5.22 -9.11 32.26
N THR A 491 -4.37 -9.65 33.12
CA THR A 491 -3.82 -8.93 34.27
C THR A 491 -2.88 -7.81 33.82
N VAL A 492 -1.84 -8.13 33.04
CA VAL A 492 -0.87 -7.14 32.54
C VAL A 492 -1.58 -6.04 31.74
N GLY A 493 -2.52 -6.40 30.87
CA GLY A 493 -3.26 -5.42 30.08
C GLY A 493 -4.04 -4.40 30.91
N LYS A 494 -4.57 -4.81 32.08
CA LYS A 494 -5.30 -3.93 32.99
C LYS A 494 -4.38 -3.08 33.86
N GLU A 495 -3.27 -3.65 34.34
CA GLU A 495 -2.32 -2.96 35.21
C GLU A 495 -1.64 -1.76 34.54
N TYR A 496 -1.44 -1.81 33.22
CA TYR A 496 -0.67 -0.80 32.47
C TYR A 496 -1.52 0.02 31.47
N ALA A 497 -2.85 -0.12 31.50
CA ALA A 497 -3.76 0.50 30.52
C ALA A 497 -3.64 2.04 30.46
N GLU A 498 -3.38 2.69 31.60
CA GLU A 498 -3.24 4.15 31.70
C GLU A 498 -1.84 4.67 31.30
N MET A 499 -0.91 3.77 30.97
CA MET A 499 0.50 4.09 30.73
C MET A 499 0.87 4.11 29.24
N GLY A 500 -0.12 4.06 28.35
CA GLY A 500 0.10 3.97 26.89
C GLY A 500 0.56 2.58 26.42
N ILE A 501 0.43 1.57 27.28
CA ILE A 501 0.86 0.19 27.06
C ILE A 501 -0.37 -0.69 26.85
N THR A 502 -0.36 -1.49 25.78
CA THR A 502 -1.38 -2.54 25.59
C THR A 502 -0.74 -3.91 25.65
N CYS A 503 -1.47 -4.88 26.22
CA CYS A 503 -1.05 -6.27 26.26
C CYS A 503 -2.23 -7.16 25.88
N ASN A 504 -2.13 -7.84 24.74
CA ASN A 504 -3.18 -8.69 24.20
C ASN A 504 -2.68 -10.10 23.90
N ALA A 505 -3.60 -11.05 23.82
CA ALA A 505 -3.31 -12.43 23.48
C ALA A 505 -3.87 -12.75 22.10
N LEU A 506 -3.13 -13.56 21.35
CA LEU A 506 -3.64 -14.17 20.13
C LEU A 506 -3.87 -15.66 20.36
N CYS A 507 -5.06 -16.13 20.02
CA CYS A 507 -5.56 -17.45 20.35
C CYS A 507 -5.88 -18.20 19.04
N PRO A 508 -4.85 -18.66 18.28
CA PRO A 508 -5.05 -19.26 16.97
C PRO A 508 -5.55 -20.71 17.06
N ALA A 509 -6.31 -21.13 16.03
CA ALA A 509 -6.52 -22.55 15.74
C ALA A 509 -5.29 -23.14 15.04
N VAL A 510 -5.44 -24.28 14.35
CA VAL A 510 -4.31 -24.93 13.68
C VAL A 510 -3.83 -24.05 12.53
N VAL A 511 -2.57 -23.63 12.61
CA VAL A 511 -1.86 -22.83 11.60
C VAL A 511 -0.95 -23.76 10.82
N ARG A 512 -0.92 -23.62 9.49
CA ARG A 512 -0.02 -24.37 8.63
C ARG A 512 1.42 -23.92 8.88
N THR A 513 2.14 -24.72 9.63
CA THR A 513 3.56 -24.54 9.96
C THR A 513 4.32 -25.80 9.53
N GLN A 514 5.65 -25.74 9.46
CA GLN A 514 6.48 -26.92 9.15
C GLN A 514 6.14 -28.14 10.03
N MET A 515 5.77 -27.91 11.29
CA MET A 515 5.34 -28.96 12.21
C MET A 515 4.03 -29.64 11.77
N VAL A 516 3.08 -28.87 11.25
CA VAL A 516 1.79 -29.39 10.74
C VAL A 516 1.94 -30.00 9.35
N GLU A 517 2.84 -29.47 8.52
CA GLU A 517 3.12 -30.02 7.19
C GLU A 517 3.81 -31.38 7.27
N ALA A 518 4.59 -31.63 8.32
CA ALA A 518 5.21 -32.92 8.59
C ALA A 518 4.22 -33.97 9.17
N MET A 519 2.98 -33.59 9.50
CA MET A 519 1.99 -34.52 10.04
C MET A 519 1.30 -35.35 8.94
N PRO A 520 0.85 -36.58 9.25
CA PRO A 520 0.02 -37.37 8.35
C PRO A 520 -1.23 -36.61 7.90
N ALA A 521 -1.60 -36.72 6.61
CA ALA A 521 -2.72 -36.01 6.01
C ALA A 521 -4.06 -36.25 6.74
N GLU A 522 -4.27 -37.46 7.28
CA GLU A 522 -5.45 -37.80 8.08
C GLU A 522 -5.53 -37.00 9.38
N GLN A 523 -4.39 -36.77 10.03
CA GLN A 523 -4.31 -36.00 11.27
C GLN A 523 -4.54 -34.50 10.99
N VAL A 524 -3.99 -33.97 9.89
CA VAL A 524 -4.28 -32.62 9.41
C VAL A 524 -5.76 -32.47 9.09
N LYS A 525 -6.34 -33.43 8.37
CA LYS A 525 -7.77 -33.44 8.03
C LYS A 525 -8.63 -33.43 9.29
N TYR A 526 -8.37 -34.33 10.25
CA TYR A 526 -9.07 -34.39 11.54
C TYR A 526 -9.07 -33.04 12.28
N MET A 527 -7.93 -32.35 12.27
CA MET A 527 -7.80 -31.02 12.86
C MET A 527 -8.61 -29.96 12.11
N THR A 528 -8.57 -29.97 10.77
CA THR A 528 -9.33 -29.01 9.93
C THR A 528 -10.82 -29.29 9.89
N ASP A 529 -11.28 -30.51 10.15
CA ASP A 529 -12.71 -30.84 10.20
C ASP A 529 -13.42 -30.09 11.34
N LYS A 530 -12.70 -29.78 12.43
CA LYS A 530 -13.17 -28.96 13.56
C LYS A 530 -13.18 -27.46 13.26
N ILE A 531 -12.66 -27.03 12.11
CA ILE A 531 -12.63 -25.63 11.66
C ILE A 531 -13.73 -25.46 10.60
N PRO A 532 -14.73 -24.57 10.79
CA PRO A 532 -15.78 -24.35 9.79
C PRO A 532 -15.26 -23.99 8.39
N MET A 533 -14.18 -23.22 8.30
CA MET A 533 -13.52 -22.91 7.02
C MET A 533 -12.79 -24.09 6.36
N LYS A 534 -12.73 -25.27 7.00
CA LYS A 534 -12.12 -26.52 6.48
C LYS A 534 -10.67 -26.39 5.99
N ARG A 535 -9.91 -25.49 6.61
CA ARG A 535 -8.48 -25.31 6.36
C ARG A 535 -7.76 -24.83 7.61
N CYS A 536 -6.43 -25.01 7.62
CA CYS A 536 -5.58 -24.31 8.57
C CYS A 536 -5.57 -22.80 8.30
N GLY A 537 -5.32 -22.01 9.34
CA GLY A 537 -4.86 -20.63 9.17
C GLY A 537 -3.47 -20.61 8.52
N THR A 538 -3.12 -19.54 7.83
CA THR A 538 -1.76 -19.34 7.31
C THR A 538 -0.90 -18.55 8.29
N ILE A 539 0.42 -18.66 8.16
CA ILE A 539 1.36 -17.85 8.96
C ILE A 539 1.10 -16.35 8.71
N ASP A 540 0.86 -15.94 7.46
CA ASP A 540 0.59 -14.54 7.11
C ASP A 540 -0.70 -14.00 7.72
N GLU A 541 -1.77 -14.81 7.77
CA GLU A 541 -3.03 -14.43 8.41
C GLU A 541 -2.82 -14.14 9.91
N ILE A 542 -1.99 -14.96 10.56
CA ILE A 542 -1.61 -14.74 11.95
C ILE A 542 -0.70 -13.51 12.10
N ALA A 543 0.31 -13.38 11.25
CA ALA A 543 1.25 -12.26 11.29
C ALA A 543 0.55 -10.90 11.06
N ALA A 544 -0.40 -10.82 10.13
CA ALA A 544 -1.20 -9.63 9.87
C ALA A 544 -2.08 -9.24 11.07
N MET A 545 -2.56 -10.22 11.82
CA MET A 545 -3.36 -10.00 13.02
C MET A 545 -2.49 -9.55 14.20
N VAL A 546 -1.31 -10.16 14.38
CA VAL A 546 -0.31 -9.67 15.36
C VAL A 546 0.11 -8.24 15.03
N LEU A 547 0.36 -7.94 13.76
CA LEU A 547 0.69 -6.58 13.30
C LEU A 547 -0.40 -5.57 13.70
N PHE A 548 -1.68 -5.89 13.46
CA PHE A 548 -2.78 -5.04 13.91
C PHE A 548 -2.75 -4.84 15.43
N MET A 549 -2.57 -5.92 16.20
CA MET A 549 -2.55 -5.86 17.67
C MET A 549 -1.43 -4.98 18.23
N VAL A 550 -0.31 -4.85 17.50
CA VAL A 550 0.83 -4.01 17.91
C VAL A 550 0.88 -2.66 17.21
N SER A 551 -0.02 -2.38 16.27
CA SER A 551 -0.04 -1.09 15.58
C SER A 551 -0.77 -0.01 16.41
N PRO A 552 -0.65 1.27 16.03
CA PRO A 552 -1.48 2.34 16.57
C PRO A 552 -2.99 2.13 16.36
N GLU A 553 -3.38 1.33 15.36
CA GLU A 553 -4.78 1.03 15.03
C GLU A 553 -5.48 0.22 16.15
N ALA A 554 -4.74 -0.60 16.91
CA ALA A 554 -5.25 -1.33 18.07
C ALA A 554 -4.98 -0.61 19.41
N SER A 555 -4.95 0.73 19.40
CA SER A 555 -4.67 1.54 20.60
C SER A 555 -5.73 1.46 21.69
N PHE A 556 -6.97 1.10 21.36
CA PHE A 556 -8.10 0.97 22.30
C PHE A 556 -8.42 -0.49 22.66
N THR A 557 -7.44 -1.38 22.60
CA THR A 557 -7.63 -2.78 23.01
C THR A 557 -6.46 -3.26 23.86
N THR A 558 -6.75 -3.65 25.10
CA THR A 558 -5.78 -4.23 26.04
C THR A 558 -6.45 -5.27 26.92
N GLY A 559 -5.71 -6.30 27.34
CA GLY A 559 -6.20 -7.45 28.08
C GLY A 559 -7.14 -8.36 27.27
N PHE A 560 -7.24 -8.17 25.95
CA PHE A 560 -8.15 -8.94 25.10
C PHE A 560 -7.45 -10.20 24.55
N CYS A 561 -8.21 -11.27 24.28
CA CYS A 561 -7.73 -12.47 23.59
C CYS A 561 -8.48 -12.58 22.28
N PHE A 562 -7.77 -12.24 21.20
CA PHE A 562 -8.29 -12.32 19.85
C PHE A 562 -8.23 -13.75 19.32
N ASP A 563 -9.19 -14.12 18.48
CA ASP A 563 -9.28 -15.45 17.89
C ASP A 563 -8.96 -15.44 16.40
N ALA A 564 -8.03 -16.32 15.99
CA ALA A 564 -7.73 -16.61 14.59
C ALA A 564 -8.05 -18.07 14.30
N THR A 565 -9.34 -18.39 14.13
CA THR A 565 -9.80 -19.78 14.26
C THR A 565 -10.60 -20.33 13.09
N GLY A 566 -10.83 -19.54 12.04
CA GLY A 566 -11.64 -19.97 10.89
C GLY A 566 -13.06 -20.39 11.25
N GLY A 567 -13.61 -19.81 12.33
CA GLY A 567 -14.93 -20.10 12.89
C GLY A 567 -14.96 -21.17 13.99
N ARG A 568 -13.81 -21.75 14.39
CA ARG A 568 -13.79 -22.80 15.42
C ARG A 568 -14.13 -22.26 16.81
N SER A 569 -13.74 -21.03 17.13
CA SER A 569 -14.07 -20.43 18.42
C SER A 569 -15.56 -20.10 18.51
N VAL A 570 -16.16 -20.35 19.67
CA VAL A 570 -17.58 -20.07 19.97
C VAL A 570 -17.75 -19.08 21.13
N TYR A 571 -16.67 -18.47 21.61
CA TYR A 571 -16.61 -17.64 22.83
C TYR A 571 -16.07 -16.23 22.59
#